data_AF-C4K5L0-F1
#
_entry.id   AF-C4K5L0-F1
#
_cell.length_a   1.000
_cell.length_b   1.000
_cell.length_c   1.000
_cell.angle_alpha   90.00
_cell.angle_beta   90.00
_cell.angle_gamma   90.00
#
_symmetry.space_group_name_H-M   'P 1'
#
loop_
_entity.id
_entity.type
_entity.pdbx_description
1 polymer ?
#
loop_
_entity_poly.entity_id
_entity_poly.type
_entity_poly.pdbx_seq_one_letter_code
_entity_poly.pdbx_strand_id
1 'polypeptide(L)'
;MPGNIFGIRNAHHINQVLPKTEDNPKKRLACVSVTNTPVALKQKTSKGLINKKQFIKNIKWLLTTPAKKKAIKQQQAQQQAQQQAQQQAQQQINHYYQELDGIENKEYSFDFNQGPALLHKLKDIIPEIAEVLMTNGDKKNAENFLQGLCLGLSARYLMEERVHGPGGGRKYMLMLEYIADQYSKTVSRKDASINAVKNQLLNRYYRQLLGPMLKDVLSLHFSQCLPLNSDAAKKAYIDQLNKSGLFSNHKINHSTKDFCIDSYQSFMDRLRQINKNTFIHFGSPNHAMVISIHKKNKEDPGIWSFYDPNKGTKAVNTYKDFRDFMDNLHEVWPAFGYNFTQPSQDYLVYYNEFFEGEFDEKEIIDANSWKVAWHNESSYLFRALKEQNISFKLEKEMTGKVTDYTLTKDDNGFEQIQSVTFQLTDKENKQTSITFPGITNFDQAINQLKGYATDGETFFRTLKEQQTLVAFKTVTAKVIDYVLIADDKDKIQSVTFEINDKKGNKINTVINVTYPNQNTFEQVKVNLLANVNKIIENSGNDSNIIETSDWFSQL
;
A
#
# COMPACT_ATOMS: atom_id res chain seq x y z
N MET A 1 -18.15 25.19 37.91
CA MET A 1 -16.82 25.72 37.58
C MET A 1 -16.39 25.11 36.26
N PRO A 2 -16.00 25.90 35.25
CA PRO A 2 -16.27 25.59 33.84
C PRO A 2 -15.09 24.85 33.17
N GLY A 3 -15.40 23.95 32.24
CA GLY A 3 -14.41 23.12 31.53
C GLY A 3 -14.95 22.53 30.24
N ASN A 4 -15.17 23.41 29.27
CA ASN A 4 -15.28 23.27 27.81
C ASN A 4 -15.53 21.90 27.16
N ILE A 5 -16.68 21.90 26.48
CA ILE A 5 -17.10 21.08 25.34
C ILE A 5 -16.13 21.32 24.16
N PHE A 6 -15.63 20.25 23.53
CA PHE A 6 -15.29 20.28 22.10
C PHE A 6 -15.84 19.04 21.42
N GLY A 7 -16.84 19.29 20.57
CA GLY A 7 -17.47 18.30 19.71
C GLY A 7 -16.53 17.88 18.58
N ILE A 8 -16.63 16.59 18.25
CA ILE A 8 -16.02 15.96 17.09
C ILE A 8 -16.73 16.50 15.84
N ARG A 9 -15.99 17.18 14.96
CA ARG A 9 -16.41 17.48 13.58
C ARG A 9 -15.43 16.86 12.60
N ASN A 10 -15.99 15.95 11.80
CA ASN A 10 -15.63 15.48 10.45
C ASN A 10 -14.27 15.89 9.88
N ALA A 11 -13.49 14.87 9.51
CA ALA A 11 -12.30 14.95 8.69
C ALA A 11 -12.65 15.18 7.20
N HIS A 12 -13.09 16.40 6.88
CA HIS A 12 -12.97 16.97 5.54
C HIS A 12 -12.44 18.39 5.71
N HIS A 13 -11.43 18.75 4.92
CA HIS A 13 -10.62 19.99 4.98
C HIS A 13 -9.38 19.93 5.88
N ILE A 14 -8.31 19.33 5.37
CA ILE A 14 -6.96 19.90 5.53
C ILE A 14 -6.33 19.98 4.14
N ASN A 15 -6.68 21.04 3.42
CA ASN A 15 -5.88 21.58 2.34
C ASN A 15 -5.59 23.04 2.72
N GLN A 16 -4.31 23.42 2.60
CA GLN A 16 -3.76 24.78 2.73
C GLN A 16 -3.60 25.33 4.16
N VAL A 17 -2.37 25.29 4.70
CA VAL A 17 -1.50 26.48 4.88
C VAL A 17 -0.05 25.97 4.98
N LEU A 18 0.76 26.21 3.96
CA LEU A 18 2.23 26.09 4.00
C LEU A 18 2.81 27.44 4.44
N PRO A 19 3.71 27.51 5.43
CA PRO A 19 4.77 28.49 5.42
C PRO A 19 5.92 27.97 4.56
N LYS A 20 6.33 28.76 3.57
CA LYS A 20 7.60 28.60 2.85
C LYS A 20 8.75 28.73 3.84
N THR A 21 9.56 27.70 4.02
CA THR A 21 10.97 27.84 4.41
C THR A 21 11.82 26.73 3.80
N GLU A 22 13.00 27.16 3.35
CA GLU A 22 13.98 26.48 2.54
C GLU A 22 14.71 25.32 3.26
N ASP A 23 15.28 24.46 2.43
CA ASP A 23 16.24 23.39 2.69
C ASP A 23 17.15 23.53 3.93
N ASN A 24 17.22 22.48 4.78
CA ASN A 24 18.46 21.76 5.16
C ASN A 24 18.22 20.72 6.29
N PRO A 25 18.37 19.39 6.07
CA PRO A 25 18.11 18.37 7.10
C PRO A 25 19.32 18.02 8.01
N LYS A 26 20.29 18.92 8.24
CA LYS A 26 21.50 18.61 9.05
C LYS A 26 21.73 19.42 10.33
N LYS A 27 20.72 20.07 10.91
CA LYS A 27 20.88 20.77 12.21
C LYS A 27 19.70 20.58 13.14
N ARG A 28 19.77 19.56 14.01
CA ARG A 28 19.36 19.65 15.42
C ARG A 28 20.19 18.65 16.23
N LEU A 29 21.28 19.14 16.81
CA LEU A 29 21.83 18.78 18.13
C LEU A 29 23.20 19.45 18.27
N ALA A 30 23.19 20.69 18.72
CA ALA A 30 24.31 21.31 19.41
C ALA A 30 23.73 22.32 20.39
N CYS A 31 23.84 22.02 21.68
CA CYS A 31 24.20 22.94 22.77
C CYS A 31 23.97 22.26 24.13
N VAL A 32 25.01 21.65 24.69
CA VAL A 32 25.49 22.01 26.03
C VAL A 32 27.01 22.00 25.96
N SER A 33 27.59 23.20 26.02
CA SER A 33 29.02 23.49 26.06
C SER A 33 29.60 23.30 27.46
N VAL A 34 30.74 22.62 27.56
CA VAL A 34 31.66 22.71 28.71
C VAL A 34 32.86 23.53 28.27
N THR A 35 33.18 24.57 29.02
CA THR A 35 34.23 25.56 28.76
C THR A 35 35.63 24.96 28.89
N ASN A 36 36.50 25.26 27.93
CA ASN A 36 37.93 24.95 27.95
C ASN A 36 38.70 26.06 28.68
N THR A 37 39.59 25.69 29.60
CA THR A 37 40.73 26.51 30.02
C THR A 37 42.00 25.71 29.71
N PRO A 38 42.97 26.23 28.93
CA PRO A 38 44.16 25.48 28.56
C PRO A 38 45.26 25.66 29.63
N VAL A 39 45.76 24.55 30.18
CA VAL A 39 47.00 24.57 30.98
C VAL A 39 47.99 23.52 30.45
N ALA A 40 49.08 24.07 29.90
CA ALA A 40 50.43 23.57 29.67
C ALA A 40 50.73 22.06 29.83
N LEU A 41 51.26 21.49 28.74
CA LEU A 41 52.08 20.28 28.71
C LEU A 41 53.24 20.37 29.73
N LYS A 42 53.19 19.57 30.80
CA LYS A 42 54.38 19.19 31.57
C LYS A 42 54.83 17.77 31.20
N GLN A 43 56.15 17.65 31.11
CA GLN A 43 56.95 16.54 30.60
C GLN A 43 56.50 15.15 31.09
N LYS A 44 56.44 14.20 30.15
CA LYS A 44 56.27 12.76 30.43
C LYS A 44 57.47 12.24 31.22
N THR A 45 57.29 11.95 32.50
CA THR A 45 58.24 11.12 33.26
C THR A 45 58.05 9.65 32.88
N SER A 46 59.16 8.90 32.81
CA SER A 46 59.23 7.48 32.44
C SER A 46 58.32 6.56 33.27
N LYS A 47 57.88 6.97 34.47
CA LYS A 47 56.88 6.27 35.29
C LYS A 47 55.48 6.18 34.66
N GLY A 48 55.05 7.18 33.87
CA GLY A 48 53.73 7.18 33.23
C GLY A 48 53.58 6.18 32.07
N LEU A 49 54.67 5.92 31.34
CA LEU A 49 54.70 4.91 30.28
C LEU A 49 54.75 3.48 30.83
N ILE A 50 55.42 3.27 31.97
CA ILE A 50 55.47 1.98 32.66
C ILE A 50 54.08 1.61 33.20
N ASN A 51 53.34 2.57 33.80
CA ASN A 51 51.98 2.33 34.27
C ASN A 51 50.97 2.06 33.15
N LYS A 52 51.11 2.71 31.98
CA LYS A 52 50.21 2.46 30.83
C LYS A 52 50.48 1.09 30.18
N LYS A 53 51.75 0.68 30.07
CA LYS A 53 52.11 -0.68 29.61
C LYS A 53 51.64 -1.75 30.61
N GLN A 54 51.79 -1.52 31.91
CA GLN A 54 51.33 -2.45 32.95
C GLN A 54 49.80 -2.55 32.98
N PHE A 55 49.08 -1.44 32.79
CA PHE A 55 47.62 -1.43 32.68
C PHE A 55 47.13 -2.20 31.45
N ILE A 56 47.74 -1.99 30.27
CA ILE A 56 47.42 -2.76 29.06
C ILE A 56 47.77 -4.25 29.22
N LYS A 57 48.88 -4.57 29.91
CA LYS A 57 49.29 -5.95 30.21
C LYS A 57 48.33 -6.61 31.19
N ASN A 58 47.83 -5.89 32.18
CA ASN A 58 46.83 -6.36 33.15
C ASN A 58 45.45 -6.53 32.49
N ILE A 59 45.03 -5.65 31.57
CA ILE A 59 43.82 -5.86 30.77
C ILE A 59 43.96 -7.08 29.85
N LYS A 60 45.10 -7.23 29.15
CA LYS A 60 45.37 -8.44 28.36
C LYS A 60 45.40 -9.71 29.23
N TRP A 61 45.96 -9.65 30.43
CA TRP A 61 45.98 -10.77 31.37
C TRP A 61 44.58 -11.09 31.90
N LEU A 62 43.79 -10.08 32.26
CA LEU A 62 42.38 -10.20 32.67
C LEU A 62 41.47 -10.72 31.55
N LEU A 63 41.84 -10.53 30.28
CA LEU A 63 41.16 -11.11 29.11
C LEU A 63 41.72 -12.49 28.71
N THR A 64 42.81 -12.97 29.34
CA THR A 64 43.47 -14.24 28.99
C THR A 64 43.51 -15.28 30.10
N THR A 65 42.94 -14.99 31.28
CA THR A 65 42.83 -15.98 32.36
C THR A 65 42.04 -17.22 31.89
N PRO A 66 42.49 -18.44 32.23
CA PRO A 66 41.85 -19.69 31.81
C PRO A 66 40.36 -19.75 32.13
N ALA A 67 39.94 -19.18 33.27
CA ALA A 67 38.55 -19.12 33.71
C ALA A 67 37.67 -18.26 32.78
N LYS A 68 38.13 -17.07 32.36
CA LYS A 68 37.38 -16.22 31.42
C LYS A 68 37.40 -16.75 30.00
N LYS A 69 38.52 -17.36 29.55
CA LYS A 69 38.54 -18.08 28.26
C LYS A 69 37.56 -19.26 28.25
N LYS A 70 37.43 -19.98 29.36
CA LYS A 70 36.45 -21.07 29.52
C LYS A 70 35.01 -20.53 29.52
N ALA A 71 34.75 -19.42 30.21
CA ALA A 71 33.44 -18.75 30.22
C ALA A 71 33.04 -18.23 28.83
N ILE A 72 33.96 -17.60 28.10
CA ILE A 72 33.72 -17.13 26.72
C ILE A 72 33.46 -18.32 25.79
N LYS A 73 34.25 -19.40 25.89
CA LYS A 73 34.02 -20.62 25.11
C LYS A 73 32.68 -21.29 25.44
N GLN A 74 32.28 -21.32 26.71
CA GLN A 74 30.97 -21.83 27.12
C GLN A 74 29.83 -20.96 26.58
N GLN A 75 29.98 -19.64 26.62
CA GLN A 75 28.99 -18.71 26.07
C GLN A 75 28.88 -18.83 24.55
N GLN A 76 30.01 -18.99 23.85
CA GLN A 76 30.04 -19.25 22.40
C GLN A 76 29.45 -20.61 22.04
N ALA A 77 29.74 -21.66 22.81
CA ALA A 77 29.16 -22.99 22.62
C ALA A 77 27.65 -23.00 22.88
N GLN A 78 27.17 -22.26 23.89
CA GLN A 78 25.74 -22.07 24.14
C GLN A 78 25.06 -21.33 22.99
N GLN A 79 25.67 -20.24 22.48
CA GLN A 79 25.14 -19.51 21.32
C GLN A 79 25.11 -20.39 20.05
N GLN A 80 26.14 -21.19 19.81
CA GLN A 80 26.16 -22.12 18.67
C GLN A 80 25.13 -23.24 18.81
N ALA A 81 24.99 -23.83 20.00
CA ALA A 81 23.97 -24.85 20.25
C ALA A 81 22.55 -24.27 20.07
N GLN A 82 22.32 -23.04 20.52
CA GLN A 82 21.05 -22.34 20.34
C GLN A 82 20.75 -22.03 18.87
N GLN A 83 21.76 -21.62 18.09
CA GLN A 83 21.62 -21.42 16.64
C GLN A 83 21.36 -22.73 15.89
N GLN A 84 22.02 -23.82 16.26
CA GLN A 84 21.80 -25.14 15.66
C GLN A 84 20.39 -25.66 15.96
N ALA A 85 19.92 -25.53 17.20
CA ALA A 85 18.55 -25.89 17.58
C ALA A 85 17.51 -25.07 16.80
N GLN A 86 17.74 -23.76 16.62
CA GLN A 86 16.87 -22.90 15.81
C GLN A 86 16.86 -23.31 14.33
N GLN A 87 18.01 -23.68 13.77
CA GLN A 87 18.09 -24.15 12.37
C GLN A 87 17.37 -25.49 12.19
N GLN A 88 17.53 -26.43 13.12
CA GLN A 88 16.81 -27.71 13.09
C GLN A 88 15.30 -27.52 13.21
N ALA A 89 14.85 -26.67 14.14
CA ALA A 89 13.45 -26.30 14.26
C ALA A 89 12.93 -25.67 12.96
N GLN A 90 13.66 -24.74 12.34
CA GLN A 90 13.24 -24.11 11.09
C GLN A 90 13.17 -25.09 9.91
N GLN A 91 14.06 -26.08 9.85
CA GLN A 91 14.01 -27.14 8.83
C GLN A 91 12.81 -28.05 9.01
N GLN A 92 12.53 -28.46 10.25
CA GLN A 92 11.31 -29.18 10.61
C GLN A 92 10.08 -28.38 10.17
N ILE A 93 9.98 -27.12 10.60
CA ILE A 93 8.87 -26.22 10.24
C ILE A 93 8.68 -26.11 8.72
N ASN A 94 9.76 -25.89 7.96
CA ASN A 94 9.67 -25.77 6.50
C ASN A 94 9.20 -27.06 5.84
N HIS A 95 9.65 -28.22 6.34
CA HIS A 95 9.20 -29.52 5.85
C HIS A 95 7.68 -29.68 6.04
N TYR A 96 7.14 -29.34 7.21
CA TYR A 96 5.69 -29.47 7.48
C TYR A 96 4.83 -28.57 6.59
N TYR A 97 5.24 -27.32 6.37
CA TYR A 97 4.49 -26.44 5.46
C TYR A 97 4.61 -26.83 3.99
N GLN A 98 5.62 -27.62 3.59
CA GLN A 98 5.77 -28.18 2.24
C GLN A 98 4.88 -29.40 1.99
N GLU A 99 4.53 -30.18 3.01
CA GLU A 99 3.64 -31.36 2.88
C GLU A 99 2.19 -31.00 2.52
N LEU A 100 1.84 -29.71 2.50
CA LEU A 100 0.54 -29.20 2.05
C LEU A 100 0.43 -29.00 0.54
N ASP A 101 1.51 -29.26 -0.20
CA ASP A 101 1.54 -29.13 -1.66
C ASP A 101 0.47 -30.02 -2.32
N GLY A 102 -0.54 -29.39 -2.89
CA GLY A 102 -1.64 -30.05 -3.62
C GLY A 102 -2.99 -30.06 -2.89
N ILE A 103 -3.04 -29.71 -1.61
CA ILE A 103 -4.29 -29.63 -0.81
C ILE A 103 -4.63 -28.18 -0.45
N GLU A 104 -3.62 -27.32 -0.36
CA GLU A 104 -3.76 -25.90 -0.05
C GLU A 104 -4.64 -25.15 -1.08
N ASN A 105 -5.60 -24.37 -0.57
CA ASN A 105 -6.29 -23.36 -1.37
C ASN A 105 -5.36 -22.15 -1.55
N LYS A 106 -4.74 -22.07 -2.74
CA LYS A 106 -3.79 -21.01 -3.10
C LYS A 106 -4.39 -19.61 -3.24
N GLU A 107 -5.72 -19.49 -3.36
CA GLU A 107 -6.38 -18.18 -3.43
C GLU A 107 -6.31 -17.45 -2.08
N TYR A 108 -6.47 -18.20 -0.99
CA TYR A 108 -6.55 -17.67 0.38
C TYR A 108 -5.28 -17.87 1.20
N SER A 109 -4.37 -18.72 0.72
CA SER A 109 -3.08 -18.95 1.38
C SER A 109 -2.01 -17.94 0.93
N PHE A 110 -1.09 -17.63 1.83
CA PHE A 110 0.05 -16.74 1.56
C PHE A 110 1.12 -16.91 2.63
N ASP A 111 2.36 -16.65 2.25
CA ASP A 111 3.47 -16.59 3.19
C ASP A 111 3.62 -15.17 3.74
N PHE A 112 3.87 -15.05 5.04
CA PHE A 112 4.12 -13.78 5.71
C PHE A 112 4.95 -14.00 6.97
N ASN A 113 5.88 -13.10 7.26
CA ASN A 113 6.61 -13.14 8.52
C ASN A 113 6.82 -11.71 9.04
N GLN A 114 6.20 -11.38 10.17
CA GLN A 114 6.24 -10.06 10.77
C GLN A 114 7.67 -9.50 10.97
N GLY A 115 8.68 -10.36 11.15
CA GLY A 115 10.08 -9.96 11.27
C GLY A 115 10.59 -9.21 10.02
N PRO A 116 10.89 -9.92 8.92
CA PRO A 116 11.33 -9.32 7.68
C PRO A 116 10.25 -8.47 6.99
N ALA A 117 8.96 -8.83 7.09
CA ALA A 117 7.89 -8.09 6.42
C ALA A 117 7.69 -6.69 7.03
N LEU A 118 7.79 -6.56 8.36
CA LEU A 118 7.46 -5.32 9.08
C LEU A 118 8.56 -4.87 10.03
N LEU A 119 8.86 -5.64 11.08
CA LEU A 119 9.69 -5.21 12.22
C LEU A 119 11.08 -4.71 11.78
N HIS A 120 11.75 -5.45 10.89
CA HIS A 120 13.07 -5.07 10.39
C HIS A 120 13.03 -3.79 9.55
N LYS A 121 11.97 -3.60 8.76
CA LYS A 121 11.79 -2.45 7.86
C LYS A 121 11.36 -1.19 8.61
N LEU A 122 10.67 -1.35 9.73
CA LEU A 122 10.00 -0.29 10.48
C LEU A 122 10.56 -0.07 11.89
N LYS A 123 11.74 -0.65 12.17
CA LYS A 123 12.40 -0.65 13.48
C LYS A 123 12.53 0.73 14.14
N ASP A 124 12.65 1.79 13.33
CA ASP A 124 12.86 3.16 13.83
C ASP A 124 11.53 3.87 14.09
N ILE A 125 10.46 3.53 13.34
CA ILE A 125 9.16 4.21 13.42
C ILE A 125 8.25 3.58 14.46
N ILE A 126 8.25 2.24 14.58
CA ILE A 126 7.37 1.54 15.51
C ILE A 126 7.55 2.10 16.94
N PRO A 127 8.78 2.26 17.46
CA PRO A 127 8.98 2.90 18.76
C PRO A 127 8.54 4.37 18.79
N GLU A 128 8.76 5.14 17.72
CA GLU A 128 8.34 6.55 17.65
C GLU A 128 6.81 6.70 17.75
N ILE A 129 6.07 5.91 16.96
CA ILE A 129 4.60 5.89 16.99
C ILE A 129 4.11 5.42 18.37
N ALA A 130 4.71 4.36 18.91
CA ALA A 130 4.31 3.83 20.21
C ALA A 130 4.58 4.84 21.35
N GLU A 131 5.74 5.48 21.36
CA GLU A 131 6.12 6.50 22.34
C GLU A 131 5.11 7.66 22.34
N VAL A 132 4.82 8.21 21.16
CA VAL A 132 4.01 9.42 21.03
C VAL A 132 2.51 9.14 21.21
N LEU A 133 2.00 8.07 20.60
CA LEU A 133 0.56 7.85 20.49
C LEU A 133 -0.02 6.85 21.50
N MET A 134 0.83 6.10 22.21
CA MET A 134 0.35 4.93 22.98
C MET A 134 0.85 4.91 24.42
N THR A 135 2.13 5.22 24.64
CA THR A 135 2.76 5.12 25.96
C THR A 135 2.95 6.48 26.64
N ASN A 136 2.39 7.56 26.07
CA ASN A 136 2.49 8.93 26.59
C ASN A 136 3.93 9.38 26.88
N GLY A 137 4.88 9.03 26.01
CA GLY A 137 6.29 9.39 26.13
C GLY A 137 7.17 8.33 26.81
N ASP A 138 6.64 7.17 27.21
CA ASP A 138 7.44 6.09 27.79
C ASP A 138 8.17 5.28 26.72
N LYS A 139 9.43 5.65 26.49
CA LYS A 139 10.35 5.02 25.53
C LYS A 139 10.60 3.55 25.79
N LYS A 140 10.73 3.16 27.06
CA LYS A 140 11.08 1.77 27.42
C LYS A 140 9.92 0.83 27.06
N ASN A 141 8.69 1.27 27.32
CA ASN A 141 7.50 0.52 26.94
C ASN A 141 7.27 0.55 25.42
N ALA A 142 7.64 1.64 24.74
CA ALA A 142 7.56 1.73 23.29
C ALA A 142 8.51 0.74 22.56
N GLU A 143 9.70 0.49 23.11
CA GLU A 143 10.64 -0.49 22.56
C GLU A 143 10.13 -1.94 22.61
N ASN A 144 9.23 -2.26 23.54
CA ASN A 144 8.65 -3.61 23.65
C ASN A 144 7.82 -4.00 22.42
N PHE A 145 7.32 -3.04 21.64
CA PHE A 145 6.59 -3.32 20.40
C PHE A 145 7.46 -3.89 19.28
N LEU A 146 8.79 -3.89 19.44
CA LEU A 146 9.70 -4.59 18.53
C LEU A 146 9.87 -6.07 18.85
N GLN A 147 9.36 -6.55 20.00
CA GLN A 147 9.47 -7.96 20.39
C GLN A 147 8.48 -8.87 19.63
N GLY A 148 7.50 -8.26 18.95
CA GLY A 148 6.50 -8.94 18.15
C GLY A 148 5.26 -8.07 18.02
N LEU A 149 4.41 -8.38 17.05
CA LEU A 149 3.10 -7.76 16.82
C LEU A 149 2.01 -8.81 16.68
N CYS A 150 2.28 -10.06 17.10
CA CYS A 150 1.44 -11.21 16.81
C CYS A 150 -0.03 -11.00 17.23
N LEU A 151 -0.27 -10.49 18.45
CA LEU A 151 -1.65 -10.20 18.90
C LEU A 151 -2.36 -9.17 18.03
N GLY A 152 -1.68 -8.08 17.66
CA GLY A 152 -2.27 -7.01 16.87
C GLY A 152 -2.54 -7.42 15.43
N LEU A 153 -1.58 -8.12 14.82
CA LEU A 153 -1.71 -8.66 13.46
C LEU A 153 -2.79 -9.73 13.40
N SER A 154 -2.86 -10.63 14.38
CA SER A 154 -3.90 -11.66 14.48
C SER A 154 -5.29 -11.06 14.66
N ALA A 155 -5.45 -10.10 15.57
CA ALA A 155 -6.73 -9.42 15.75
C ALA A 155 -7.15 -8.67 14.46
N ARG A 156 -6.22 -7.96 13.82
CA ARG A 156 -6.52 -7.26 12.57
C ARG A 156 -6.85 -8.23 11.43
N TYR A 157 -6.15 -9.34 11.32
CA TYR A 157 -6.45 -10.39 10.35
C TYR A 157 -7.91 -10.87 10.48
N LEU A 158 -8.36 -11.15 11.71
CA LEU A 158 -9.75 -11.54 11.98
C LEU A 158 -10.77 -10.49 11.54
N MET A 159 -10.52 -9.22 11.87
CA MET A 159 -11.38 -8.11 11.48
C MET A 159 -11.56 -8.07 9.96
N GLU A 160 -10.46 -8.24 9.22
CA GLU A 160 -10.47 -8.17 7.76
C GLU A 160 -11.13 -9.39 7.11
N GLU A 161 -10.92 -10.60 7.66
CA GLU A 161 -11.65 -11.79 7.24
C GLU A 161 -13.16 -11.64 7.47
N ARG A 162 -13.56 -11.11 8.62
CA ARG A 162 -14.98 -10.88 8.95
C ARG A 162 -15.63 -9.87 8.01
N VAL A 163 -14.97 -8.76 7.73
CA VAL A 163 -15.54 -7.64 6.98
C VAL A 163 -15.48 -7.87 5.47
N HIS A 164 -14.47 -8.56 4.97
CA HIS A 164 -14.23 -8.73 3.53
C HIS A 164 -14.41 -10.17 3.04
N GLY A 165 -14.81 -11.09 3.91
CA GLY A 165 -14.97 -12.50 3.59
C GLY A 165 -13.63 -13.23 3.46
N PRO A 166 -13.65 -14.46 2.91
CA PRO A 166 -12.44 -15.25 2.73
C PRO A 166 -11.34 -14.50 2.00
N GLY A 167 -10.14 -14.46 2.58
CA GLY A 167 -8.97 -13.78 2.00
C GLY A 167 -8.91 -12.28 2.27
N GLY A 168 -9.85 -11.72 3.04
CA GLY A 168 -9.77 -10.34 3.53
C GLY A 168 -8.48 -10.08 4.31
N GLY A 169 -8.14 -10.98 5.23
CA GLY A 169 -6.91 -10.91 6.03
C GLY A 169 -5.65 -10.99 5.16
N ARG A 170 -5.66 -11.87 4.14
CA ARG A 170 -4.57 -11.96 3.15
C ARG A 170 -4.34 -10.64 2.41
N LYS A 171 -5.41 -10.01 1.91
CA LYS A 171 -5.31 -8.73 1.19
C LYS A 171 -4.72 -7.64 2.07
N TYR A 172 -5.16 -7.55 3.33
CA TYR A 172 -4.62 -6.59 4.29
C TYR A 172 -3.13 -6.83 4.57
N MET A 173 -2.74 -8.06 4.90
CA MET A 173 -1.36 -8.38 5.29
C MET A 173 -0.36 -8.15 4.16
N LEU A 174 -0.69 -8.59 2.94
CA LEU A 174 0.16 -8.36 1.78
C LEU A 174 0.28 -6.87 1.44
N MET A 175 -0.81 -6.11 1.61
CA MET A 175 -0.75 -4.66 1.42
C MET A 175 0.11 -3.97 2.48
N LEU A 176 -0.05 -4.34 3.76
CA LEU A 176 0.75 -3.79 4.86
C LEU A 176 2.25 -4.08 4.65
N GLU A 177 2.60 -5.31 4.25
CA GLU A 177 3.97 -5.67 3.89
C GLU A 177 4.50 -4.83 2.72
N TYR A 178 3.70 -4.67 1.66
CA TYR A 178 4.08 -3.87 0.51
C TYR A 178 4.31 -2.41 0.89
N ILE A 179 3.41 -1.79 1.66
CA ILE A 179 3.55 -0.41 2.14
C ILE A 179 4.81 -0.26 3.01
N ALA A 180 5.09 -1.21 3.90
CA ALA A 180 6.31 -1.22 4.70
C ALA A 180 7.59 -1.35 3.84
N ASP A 181 7.54 -2.17 2.79
CA ASP A 181 8.59 -2.29 1.79
C ASP A 181 8.86 -0.95 1.10
N GLN A 182 7.81 -0.29 0.62
CA GLN A 182 7.92 1.01 -0.02
C GLN A 182 8.45 2.07 0.95
N TYR A 183 8.02 2.07 2.21
CA TYR A 183 8.54 2.99 3.22
C TYR A 183 10.07 2.88 3.36
N SER A 184 10.59 1.66 3.41
CA SER A 184 12.02 1.40 3.64
C SER A 184 12.92 1.78 2.45
N LYS A 185 12.35 1.93 1.24
CA LYS A 185 13.10 2.27 0.03
C LYS A 185 13.53 3.73 0.03
N THR A 186 14.77 3.95 -0.38
CA THR A 186 15.29 5.29 -0.71
C THR A 186 14.91 5.62 -2.15
N VAL A 187 14.14 6.69 -2.35
CA VAL A 187 13.76 7.16 -3.69
C VAL A 187 14.63 8.35 -4.08
N SER A 188 15.31 8.27 -5.23
CA SER A 188 16.07 9.40 -5.78
C SER A 188 15.15 10.56 -6.09
N ARG A 189 15.45 11.75 -5.55
CA ARG A 189 14.68 12.98 -5.78
C ARG A 189 15.09 13.75 -7.04
N LYS A 190 16.17 13.33 -7.72
CA LYS A 190 16.76 14.05 -8.85
C LYS A 190 16.32 13.52 -10.22
N ASP A 191 15.77 12.32 -10.25
CA ASP A 191 15.25 11.73 -11.48
C ASP A 191 13.83 12.24 -11.74
N ALA A 192 13.65 12.90 -12.88
CA ALA A 192 12.40 13.48 -13.33
C ALA A 192 11.66 12.58 -14.33
N SER A 193 12.16 11.38 -14.63
CA SER A 193 11.45 10.41 -15.48
C SER A 193 10.07 10.09 -14.89
N ILE A 194 9.08 9.85 -15.75
CA ILE A 194 7.72 9.53 -15.29
C ILE A 194 7.67 8.35 -14.31
N ASN A 195 8.53 7.34 -14.48
CA ASN A 195 8.62 6.21 -13.56
C ASN A 195 9.19 6.63 -12.19
N ALA A 196 10.22 7.48 -12.18
CA ALA A 196 10.77 8.01 -10.93
C ALA A 196 9.78 8.91 -10.21
N VAL A 197 9.07 9.79 -10.94
CA VAL A 197 8.02 10.65 -10.40
C VAL A 197 6.88 9.82 -9.81
N LYS A 198 6.40 8.79 -10.54
CA LYS A 198 5.42 7.81 -10.01
C LYS A 198 5.89 7.23 -8.69
N ASN A 199 7.11 6.67 -8.65
CA ASN A 199 7.65 6.05 -7.45
C ASN A 199 7.81 7.03 -6.28
N GLN A 200 8.20 8.29 -6.55
CA GLN A 200 8.28 9.33 -5.52
C GLN A 200 6.91 9.67 -4.93
N LEU A 201 5.90 9.81 -5.79
CA LEU A 201 4.53 10.10 -5.36
C LEU A 201 3.93 8.94 -4.58
N LEU A 202 4.06 7.71 -5.08
CA LEU A 202 3.62 6.50 -4.38
C LEU A 202 4.33 6.35 -3.03
N ASN A 203 5.64 6.60 -2.97
CA ASN A 203 6.37 6.55 -1.71
C ASN A 203 5.82 7.54 -0.67
N ARG A 204 5.51 8.77 -1.09
CA ARG A 204 4.86 9.77 -0.21
C ARG A 204 3.47 9.31 0.22
N TYR A 205 2.70 8.76 -0.71
CA TYR A 205 1.36 8.25 -0.46
C TYR A 205 1.34 7.15 0.60
N TYR A 206 2.12 6.09 0.38
CA TYR A 206 2.21 4.97 1.31
C TYR A 206 2.76 5.38 2.69
N ARG A 207 3.69 6.35 2.75
CA ARG A 207 4.15 6.91 4.03
C ARG A 207 3.02 7.58 4.82
N GLN A 208 2.07 8.21 4.15
CA GLN A 208 0.89 8.81 4.80
C GLN A 208 -0.10 7.75 5.28
N LEU A 209 -0.23 6.63 4.56
CA LEU A 209 -1.11 5.52 4.93
C LEU A 209 -0.55 4.67 6.07
N LEU A 210 0.77 4.49 6.12
CA LEU A 210 1.42 3.56 7.04
C LEU A 210 1.19 3.94 8.51
N GLY A 211 1.25 5.23 8.86
CA GLY A 211 1.12 5.69 10.24
C GLY A 211 -0.21 5.26 10.89
N PRO A 212 -1.37 5.63 10.29
CA PRO A 212 -2.68 5.17 10.76
C PRO A 212 -2.82 3.64 10.81
N MET A 213 -2.39 2.92 9.78
CA MET A 213 -2.47 1.47 9.75
C MET A 213 -1.66 0.80 10.88
N LEU A 214 -0.43 1.26 11.09
CA LEU A 214 0.40 0.76 12.19
C LEU A 214 -0.20 1.11 13.53
N LYS A 215 -0.76 2.31 13.69
CA LYS A 215 -1.41 2.72 14.94
C LYS A 215 -2.53 1.74 15.33
N ASP A 216 -3.33 1.27 14.39
CA ASP A 216 -4.40 0.31 14.66
C ASP A 216 -3.83 -1.04 15.13
N VAL A 217 -2.88 -1.61 14.37
CA VAL A 217 -2.21 -2.88 14.72
C VAL A 217 -1.52 -2.77 16.08
N LEU A 218 -0.79 -1.67 16.32
CA LEU A 218 -0.12 -1.42 17.58
C LEU A 218 -1.14 -1.26 18.71
N SER A 219 -2.29 -0.61 18.49
CA SER A 219 -3.35 -0.45 19.51
C SER A 219 -3.90 -1.79 19.96
N LEU A 220 -4.23 -2.67 19.02
CA LEU A 220 -4.65 -4.03 19.30
C LEU A 220 -3.58 -4.80 20.07
N HIS A 221 -2.31 -4.67 19.66
CA HIS A 221 -1.19 -5.33 20.32
C HIS A 221 -0.96 -4.78 21.75
N PHE A 222 -1.04 -3.47 21.94
CA PHE A 222 -0.80 -2.80 23.22
C PHE A 222 -1.80 -3.20 24.29
N SER A 223 -2.99 -3.69 23.90
CA SER A 223 -3.99 -4.17 24.84
C SER A 223 -3.46 -5.19 25.85
N GLN A 224 -2.48 -6.02 25.48
CA GLN A 224 -1.86 -7.00 26.38
C GLN A 224 -0.93 -6.38 27.44
N CYS A 225 -0.48 -5.14 27.22
CA CYS A 225 0.43 -4.41 28.10
C CYS A 225 -0.33 -3.56 29.11
N LEU A 226 -1.65 -3.44 28.96
CA LEU A 226 -2.49 -2.59 29.79
C LEU A 226 -3.01 -3.35 31.04
N PRO A 227 -3.35 -2.65 32.13
CA PRO A 227 -3.88 -3.29 33.33
C PRO A 227 -5.18 -4.07 33.05
N LEU A 228 -5.35 -5.19 33.77
CA LEU A 228 -6.37 -6.23 33.56
C LEU A 228 -7.82 -5.75 33.47
N ASN A 229 -8.15 -4.59 34.05
CA ASN A 229 -9.51 -4.06 34.12
C ASN A 229 -9.57 -2.59 33.66
N SER A 230 -8.62 -2.13 32.84
CA SER A 230 -8.67 -0.75 32.34
C SER A 230 -9.62 -0.62 31.15
N ASP A 231 -10.45 0.43 31.15
CA ASP A 231 -11.28 0.79 30.00
C ASP A 231 -10.45 0.98 28.73
N ALA A 232 -9.19 1.42 28.88
CA ALA A 232 -8.23 1.54 27.79
C ALA A 232 -7.92 0.19 27.13
N ALA A 233 -7.70 -0.88 27.92
CA ALA A 233 -7.42 -2.22 27.38
C ALA A 233 -8.63 -2.78 26.63
N LYS A 234 -9.81 -2.62 27.22
CA LYS A 234 -11.08 -3.05 26.61
C LYS A 234 -11.35 -2.32 25.30
N LYS A 235 -11.17 -0.99 25.29
CA LYS A 235 -11.35 -0.15 24.10
C LYS A 235 -10.34 -0.44 23.00
N ALA A 236 -9.12 -0.80 23.37
CA ALA A 236 -8.05 -1.12 22.42
C ALA A 236 -8.28 -2.46 21.71
N TYR A 237 -8.94 -3.43 22.36
CA TYR A 237 -9.12 -4.78 21.81
C TYR A 237 -10.58 -5.10 21.47
N ILE A 238 -11.45 -5.31 22.46
CA ILE A 238 -12.82 -5.79 22.23
C ILE A 238 -13.68 -4.77 21.50
N ASP A 239 -13.59 -3.48 21.85
CA ASP A 239 -14.40 -2.48 21.14
C ASP A 239 -13.99 -2.37 19.67
N GLN A 240 -12.71 -2.62 19.33
CA GLN A 240 -12.26 -2.66 17.94
C GLN A 240 -12.79 -3.89 17.20
N LEU A 241 -12.76 -5.07 17.82
CA LEU A 241 -13.34 -6.29 17.23
C LEU A 241 -14.85 -6.15 17.01
N ASN A 242 -15.58 -5.59 17.98
CA ASN A 242 -17.02 -5.36 17.87
C ASN A 242 -17.38 -4.42 16.72
N LYS A 243 -16.56 -3.39 16.44
CA LYS A 243 -16.77 -2.51 15.27
C LYS A 243 -16.70 -3.26 13.96
N SER A 244 -15.93 -4.34 13.89
CA SER A 244 -15.87 -5.27 12.75
C SER A 244 -16.97 -6.32 12.74
N GLY A 245 -17.91 -6.26 13.69
CA GLY A 245 -18.96 -7.26 13.81
C GLY A 245 -18.47 -8.61 14.33
N LEU A 246 -17.33 -8.62 15.05
CA LEU A 246 -16.81 -9.80 15.77
C LEU A 246 -17.24 -9.72 17.23
N PHE A 247 -18.24 -10.52 17.61
CA PHE A 247 -18.76 -10.54 18.97
C PHE A 247 -18.37 -11.83 19.69
N SER A 248 -17.91 -11.71 20.94
CA SER A 248 -17.60 -12.87 21.79
C SER A 248 -18.85 -13.39 22.49
N ASN A 249 -18.92 -14.70 22.69
CA ASN A 249 -19.95 -15.36 23.50
C ASN A 249 -19.71 -15.25 25.02
N HIS A 250 -18.56 -14.73 25.43
CA HIS A 250 -18.20 -14.53 26.82
C HIS A 250 -17.51 -13.18 27.03
N LYS A 251 -17.44 -12.73 28.28
CA LYS A 251 -16.83 -11.45 28.63
C LYS A 251 -15.31 -11.55 28.56
N ILE A 252 -14.69 -10.80 27.65
CA ILE A 252 -13.25 -10.62 27.56
C ILE A 252 -12.92 -9.22 28.06
N ASN A 253 -12.29 -9.10 29.23
CA ASN A 253 -11.75 -7.84 29.74
C ASN A 253 -10.27 -7.68 29.39
N HIS A 254 -9.57 -8.80 29.23
CA HIS A 254 -8.16 -8.83 28.91
C HIS A 254 -7.82 -9.85 27.82
N SER A 255 -7.20 -9.37 26.73
CA SER A 255 -6.93 -10.10 25.49
C SER A 255 -6.03 -11.34 25.65
N THR A 256 -5.24 -11.41 26.72
CA THR A 256 -4.32 -12.54 26.96
C THR A 256 -4.62 -13.37 28.21
N LYS A 257 -5.71 -13.09 28.94
CA LYS A 257 -6.05 -13.83 30.19
C LYS A 257 -7.44 -14.41 30.22
N ASP A 258 -8.39 -13.76 29.57
CA ASP A 258 -9.77 -14.24 29.51
C ASP A 258 -9.92 -15.12 28.27
N PHE A 259 -9.42 -16.36 28.36
CA PHE A 259 -9.50 -17.37 27.32
C PHE A 259 -10.41 -18.53 27.73
N CYS A 260 -11.11 -19.10 26.76
CA CYS A 260 -11.60 -20.47 26.85
C CYS A 260 -10.41 -21.44 26.83
N ILE A 261 -10.51 -22.54 27.58
CA ILE A 261 -9.49 -23.57 27.67
C ILE A 261 -10.16 -24.91 27.42
N ASP A 262 -9.66 -25.66 26.43
CA ASP A 262 -10.07 -27.03 26.12
C ASP A 262 -8.84 -27.91 25.87
N SER A 263 -9.05 -29.23 25.87
CA SER A 263 -8.08 -30.16 25.29
C SER A 263 -8.04 -30.00 23.76
N TYR A 264 -6.90 -30.24 23.12
CA TYR A 264 -6.78 -30.14 21.66
C TYR A 264 -7.81 -31.01 20.94
N GLN A 265 -8.01 -32.25 21.38
CA GLN A 265 -9.00 -33.14 20.77
C GLN A 265 -10.43 -32.61 20.91
N SER A 266 -10.82 -32.15 22.11
CA SER A 266 -12.15 -31.56 22.33
C SER A 266 -12.37 -30.31 21.48
N PHE A 267 -11.35 -29.46 21.35
CA PHE A 267 -11.39 -28.28 20.49
C PHE A 267 -11.60 -28.65 19.03
N MET A 268 -10.82 -29.59 18.49
CA MET A 268 -10.95 -30.01 17.09
C MET A 268 -12.29 -30.70 16.80
N ASP A 269 -12.79 -31.51 17.71
CA ASP A 269 -14.10 -32.17 17.56
C ASP A 269 -15.26 -31.15 17.60
N ARG A 270 -15.11 -30.09 18.39
CA ARG A 270 -16.06 -28.96 18.41
C ARG A 270 -16.05 -28.22 17.06
N LEU A 271 -14.88 -27.94 16.49
CA LEU A 271 -14.78 -27.28 15.18
C LEU A 271 -15.51 -28.05 14.07
N ARG A 272 -15.52 -29.38 14.13
CA ARG A 272 -16.24 -30.24 13.16
C ARG A 272 -17.73 -29.94 13.07
N GLN A 273 -18.33 -29.43 14.14
CA GLN A 273 -19.77 -29.18 14.24
C GLN A 273 -20.18 -27.77 13.77
N ILE A 274 -19.22 -26.93 13.38
CA ILE A 274 -19.49 -25.56 12.91
C ILE A 274 -20.29 -25.58 11.61
N ASN A 275 -21.32 -24.74 11.55
CA ASN A 275 -22.26 -24.62 10.42
C ASN A 275 -22.46 -23.18 9.96
N LYS A 276 -21.63 -22.25 10.45
CA LYS A 276 -21.67 -20.81 10.13
C LYS A 276 -20.26 -20.24 10.17
N ASN A 277 -20.09 -19.03 9.66
CA ASN A 277 -18.84 -18.30 9.79
C ASN A 277 -18.42 -18.20 11.26
N THR A 278 -17.18 -18.59 11.54
CA THR A 278 -16.64 -18.66 12.90
C THR A 278 -15.20 -18.17 12.89
N PHE A 279 -14.89 -17.30 13.84
CA PHE A 279 -13.63 -16.59 13.93
C PHE A 279 -13.01 -16.88 15.29
N ILE A 280 -11.80 -17.39 15.32
CA ILE A 280 -11.18 -17.86 16.55
C ILE A 280 -9.81 -17.22 16.69
N HIS A 281 -9.64 -16.48 17.78
CA HIS A 281 -8.32 -16.11 18.22
C HIS A 281 -7.70 -17.30 18.97
N PHE A 282 -6.58 -17.80 18.48
CA PHE A 282 -5.91 -19.01 18.97
C PHE A 282 -4.58 -18.61 19.61
N GLY A 283 -4.45 -18.78 20.92
CA GLY A 283 -3.38 -18.21 21.72
C GLY A 283 -2.46 -19.23 22.36
N SER A 284 -1.21 -18.82 22.54
CA SER A 284 -0.27 -19.36 23.52
C SER A 284 0.25 -18.19 24.39
N PRO A 285 0.89 -18.43 25.54
CA PRO A 285 1.34 -17.36 26.43
C PRO A 285 2.21 -16.28 25.78
N ASN A 286 2.96 -16.63 24.72
CA ASN A 286 3.91 -15.74 24.06
C ASN A 286 3.61 -15.51 22.58
N HIS A 287 2.50 -16.05 22.05
CA HIS A 287 2.19 -15.95 20.62
C HIS A 287 0.69 -16.03 20.36
N ALA A 288 0.21 -15.23 19.41
CA ALA A 288 -1.18 -15.14 19.03
C ALA A 288 -1.37 -15.45 17.55
N MET A 289 -2.30 -16.34 17.26
CA MET A 289 -2.63 -16.89 15.95
C MET A 289 -4.14 -16.83 15.76
N VAL A 290 -4.61 -17.21 14.58
CA VAL A 290 -6.03 -17.13 14.23
C VAL A 290 -6.47 -18.34 13.44
N ILE A 291 -7.70 -18.75 13.68
CA ILE A 291 -8.46 -19.61 12.77
C ILE A 291 -9.65 -18.81 12.24
N SER A 292 -9.83 -18.75 10.91
CA SER A 292 -11.06 -18.24 10.28
C SER A 292 -11.73 -19.37 9.50
N ILE A 293 -13.03 -19.52 9.72
CA ILE A 293 -13.86 -20.54 9.08
C ILE A 293 -15.00 -19.81 8.40
N HIS A 294 -15.02 -19.86 7.07
CA HIS A 294 -16.12 -19.31 6.28
C HIS A 294 -16.99 -20.45 5.77
N LYS A 295 -18.22 -20.52 6.27
CA LYS A 295 -19.15 -21.63 6.02
C LYS A 295 -20.59 -21.12 6.09
N LYS A 296 -21.40 -21.42 5.08
CA LYS A 296 -22.80 -20.95 4.98
C LYS A 296 -23.80 -21.80 5.77
N ASN A 297 -23.59 -23.11 5.79
CA ASN A 297 -24.45 -24.09 6.47
C ASN A 297 -23.64 -25.37 6.74
N LYS A 298 -24.23 -26.42 7.32
CA LYS A 298 -23.50 -27.66 7.65
C LYS A 298 -22.94 -28.42 6.44
N GLU A 299 -23.63 -28.34 5.30
CA GLU A 299 -23.31 -29.04 4.05
C GLU A 299 -22.21 -28.33 3.24
N ASP A 300 -22.05 -27.02 3.42
CA ASP A 300 -20.97 -26.24 2.82
C ASP A 300 -19.62 -26.75 3.35
N PRO A 301 -18.71 -27.23 2.50
CA PRO A 301 -17.40 -27.69 2.95
C PRO A 301 -16.60 -26.55 3.60
N GLY A 302 -16.87 -25.30 3.21
CA GLY A 302 -16.30 -24.09 3.79
C GLY A 302 -14.82 -23.85 3.45
N ILE A 303 -14.33 -22.67 3.79
CA ILE A 303 -12.91 -22.30 3.71
C ILE A 303 -12.37 -22.23 5.13
N TRP A 304 -11.35 -23.03 5.40
CA TRP A 304 -10.73 -23.17 6.72
C TRP A 304 -9.32 -22.63 6.66
N SER A 305 -9.03 -21.58 7.43
CA SER A 305 -7.75 -20.89 7.38
C SER A 305 -7.11 -20.83 8.75
N PHE A 306 -5.83 -21.13 8.83
CA PHE A 306 -4.99 -20.89 10.00
C PHE A 306 -3.93 -19.83 9.65
N TYR A 307 -3.92 -18.73 10.41
CA TYR A 307 -2.97 -17.64 10.25
C TYR A 307 -2.01 -17.56 11.43
N ASP A 308 -0.72 -17.61 11.13
CA ASP A 308 0.36 -17.29 12.05
C ASP A 308 1.11 -16.05 11.54
N PRO A 309 1.21 -14.95 12.33
CA PRO A 309 2.01 -13.77 11.99
C PRO A 309 3.48 -14.02 11.62
N ASN A 310 4.05 -15.19 11.92
CA ASN A 310 5.41 -15.59 11.56
C ASN A 310 5.49 -16.52 10.32
N LYS A 311 4.36 -17.02 9.81
CA LYS A 311 4.32 -17.99 8.71
C LYS A 311 3.33 -17.64 7.60
N GLY A 312 2.36 -16.78 7.87
CA GLY A 312 1.26 -16.43 6.96
C GLY A 312 0.05 -17.33 7.17
N THR A 313 -0.78 -17.43 6.14
CA THR A 313 -2.02 -18.23 6.19
C THR A 313 -1.88 -19.49 5.38
N LYS A 314 -2.33 -20.60 5.96
CA LYS A 314 -2.66 -21.83 5.23
C LYS A 314 -4.16 -22.03 5.26
N ALA A 315 -4.75 -22.12 4.07
CA ALA A 315 -6.18 -22.28 3.87
C ALA A 315 -6.47 -23.55 3.07
N VAL A 316 -7.55 -24.24 3.42
CA VAL A 316 -8.00 -25.48 2.77
C VAL A 316 -9.52 -25.50 2.65
N ASN A 317 -10.02 -26.39 1.79
CA ASN A 317 -11.45 -26.41 1.42
C ASN A 317 -12.27 -27.45 2.19
N THR A 318 -11.68 -28.22 3.10
CA THR A 318 -12.44 -29.16 3.93
C THR A 318 -11.95 -29.16 5.37
N TYR A 319 -12.86 -29.48 6.30
CA TYR A 319 -12.48 -29.70 7.71
C TYR A 319 -11.45 -30.83 7.86
N LYS A 320 -11.54 -31.88 7.03
CA LYS A 320 -10.62 -33.02 7.14
C LYS A 320 -9.20 -32.56 6.86
N ASP A 321 -8.98 -31.87 5.74
CA ASP A 321 -7.66 -31.35 5.37
C ASP A 321 -7.17 -30.34 6.41
N PHE A 322 -8.08 -29.55 6.99
CA PHE A 322 -7.75 -28.60 8.04
C PHE A 322 -7.33 -29.30 9.34
N ARG A 323 -8.05 -30.37 9.72
CA ARG A 323 -7.71 -31.19 10.88
C ARG A 323 -6.36 -31.87 10.67
N ASP A 324 -6.14 -32.50 9.52
CA ASP A 324 -4.87 -33.15 9.19
C ASP A 324 -3.71 -32.14 9.28
N PHE A 325 -3.90 -30.91 8.76
CA PHE A 325 -2.94 -29.83 8.92
C PHE A 325 -2.68 -29.44 10.39
N MET A 326 -3.74 -29.23 11.17
CA MET A 326 -3.62 -28.84 12.59
C MET A 326 -3.01 -29.96 13.44
N ASP A 327 -3.33 -31.23 13.17
CA ASP A 327 -2.79 -32.41 13.84
C ASP A 327 -1.27 -32.48 13.61
N ASN A 328 -0.83 -32.27 12.37
CA ASN A 328 0.60 -32.21 12.05
C ASN A 328 1.30 -31.00 12.70
N LEU A 329 0.66 -29.82 12.68
CA LEU A 329 1.21 -28.63 13.33
C LEU A 329 1.32 -28.82 14.84
N HIS A 330 0.35 -29.51 15.46
CA HIS A 330 0.29 -29.81 16.88
C HIS A 330 1.49 -30.62 17.36
N GLU A 331 1.95 -31.61 16.58
CA GLU A 331 3.13 -32.42 16.91
C GLU A 331 4.41 -31.59 17.06
N VAL A 332 4.47 -30.43 16.40
CA VAL A 332 5.68 -29.61 16.31
C VAL A 332 5.58 -28.24 16.98
N TRP A 333 4.45 -27.92 17.62
CA TRP A 333 4.27 -26.69 18.40
C TRP A 333 5.46 -26.33 19.34
N PRO A 334 6.08 -27.28 20.05
CA PRO A 334 7.26 -26.96 20.88
C PRO A 334 8.44 -26.40 20.06
N ALA A 335 8.62 -26.85 18.81
CA ALA A 335 9.66 -26.35 17.91
C ALA A 335 9.39 -24.91 17.44
N PHE A 336 8.12 -24.47 17.44
CA PHE A 336 7.73 -23.07 17.19
C PHE A 336 7.87 -22.18 18.43
N GLY A 337 8.21 -22.75 19.60
CA GLY A 337 8.25 -22.03 20.87
C GLY A 337 6.86 -21.71 21.42
N TYR A 338 5.82 -22.39 20.95
CA TYR A 338 4.49 -22.27 21.54
C TYR A 338 4.42 -23.11 22.82
N ASN A 339 4.06 -22.46 23.92
CA ASN A 339 3.93 -23.12 25.21
C ASN A 339 2.47 -23.54 25.43
N PHE A 340 2.16 -24.80 25.17
CA PHE A 340 0.89 -25.41 25.57
C PHE A 340 1.13 -26.36 26.75
N THR A 341 0.27 -26.28 27.77
CA THR A 341 0.41 -27.11 28.97
C THR A 341 -0.09 -28.53 28.68
N GLN A 342 0.59 -29.57 29.17
CA GLN A 342 0.15 -30.96 29.06
C GLN A 342 -0.47 -31.48 30.38
N PRO A 343 -1.80 -31.44 30.57
CA PRO A 343 -2.47 -32.31 31.52
C PRO A 343 -2.77 -33.67 30.88
N SER A 344 -2.31 -34.75 31.53
CA SER A 344 -2.78 -36.12 31.29
C SER A 344 -2.92 -36.54 29.81
N GLN A 345 -1.83 -36.46 29.05
CA GLN A 345 -1.67 -36.94 27.66
C GLN A 345 -2.24 -36.06 26.53
N ASP A 346 -2.89 -34.91 26.79
CA ASP A 346 -3.35 -33.97 25.75
C ASP A 346 -2.83 -32.55 26.04
N TYR A 347 -2.65 -31.71 25.02
CA TYR A 347 -2.26 -30.30 25.23
C TYR A 347 -3.51 -29.42 25.40
N LEU A 348 -3.43 -28.46 26.31
CA LEU A 348 -4.46 -27.43 26.44
C LEU A 348 -4.30 -26.37 25.35
N VAL A 349 -5.41 -26.04 24.69
CA VAL A 349 -5.51 -24.92 23.76
C VAL A 349 -6.23 -23.75 24.42
N TYR A 350 -5.71 -22.55 24.20
CA TYR A 350 -6.30 -21.30 24.68
C TYR A 350 -6.91 -20.57 23.50
N TYR A 351 -8.18 -20.24 23.58
CA TYR A 351 -8.85 -19.59 22.46
C TYR A 351 -9.97 -18.66 22.89
N ASN A 352 -10.30 -17.72 22.01
CA ASN A 352 -11.50 -16.91 22.08
C ASN A 352 -12.26 -17.04 20.77
N GLU A 353 -13.54 -17.38 20.87
CA GLU A 353 -14.41 -17.54 19.71
C GLU A 353 -15.31 -16.33 19.53
N PHE A 354 -15.41 -15.90 18.27
CA PHE A 354 -16.20 -14.79 17.83
C PHE A 354 -17.17 -15.24 16.76
N PHE A 355 -18.38 -14.71 16.83
CA PHE A 355 -19.43 -14.91 15.84
C PHE A 355 -19.76 -13.60 15.13
N GLU A 356 -20.43 -13.73 13.99
CA GLU A 356 -20.88 -12.59 13.21
C GLU A 356 -22.04 -11.86 13.89
N GLY A 357 -21.85 -10.58 14.16
CA GLY A 357 -22.94 -9.66 14.46
C GLY A 357 -22.96 -8.49 13.48
N GLU A 358 -23.93 -7.60 13.66
CA GLU A 358 -24.08 -6.40 12.86
C GLU A 358 -22.93 -5.41 13.09
N PHE A 359 -22.59 -4.66 12.05
CA PHE A 359 -21.66 -3.54 12.12
C PHE A 359 -22.18 -2.39 11.25
N ASP A 360 -21.75 -1.17 11.56
CA ASP A 360 -22.05 0.00 10.73
C ASP A 360 -21.08 0.04 9.53
N GLU A 361 -21.62 -0.14 8.32
CA GLU A 361 -20.85 -0.12 7.08
C GLU A 361 -20.06 1.19 6.90
N LYS A 362 -20.60 2.32 7.36
CA LYS A 362 -19.93 3.60 7.27
C LYS A 362 -18.74 3.69 8.23
N GLU A 363 -18.91 3.23 9.47
CA GLU A 363 -17.78 3.14 10.41
C GLU A 363 -16.69 2.19 9.89
N ILE A 364 -17.09 1.11 9.20
CA ILE A 364 -16.16 0.20 8.54
C ILE A 364 -15.43 0.84 7.38
N ILE A 365 -16.11 1.58 6.51
CA ILE A 365 -15.46 2.30 5.40
C ILE A 365 -14.43 3.29 5.95
N ASP A 366 -14.76 4.01 7.02
CA ASP A 366 -13.83 4.94 7.67
C ASP A 366 -12.64 4.20 8.33
N ALA A 367 -12.89 3.07 9.01
CA ALA A 367 -11.87 2.23 9.64
C ALA A 367 -11.01 1.42 8.63
N ASN A 368 -11.56 1.16 7.45
CA ASN A 368 -10.91 0.46 6.33
C ASN A 368 -10.54 1.41 5.19
N SER A 369 -10.22 2.65 5.55
CA SER A 369 -9.64 3.65 4.64
C SER A 369 -8.44 3.12 3.86
N TRP A 370 -7.75 2.09 4.37
CA TRP A 370 -6.69 1.37 3.67
C TRP A 370 -7.14 0.79 2.33
N LYS A 371 -8.34 0.18 2.24
CA LYS A 371 -8.83 -0.49 1.03
C LYS A 371 -9.23 0.54 -0.02
N VAL A 372 -9.87 1.62 0.41
CA VAL A 372 -10.18 2.78 -0.42
C VAL A 372 -8.89 3.42 -0.94
N ALA A 373 -7.91 3.62 -0.06
CA ALA A 373 -6.62 4.20 -0.44
C ALA A 373 -5.87 3.31 -1.45
N TRP A 374 -5.87 2.00 -1.23
CA TRP A 374 -5.26 1.05 -2.15
C TRP A 374 -5.92 1.07 -3.53
N HIS A 375 -7.25 1.09 -3.58
CA HIS A 375 -8.00 1.17 -4.83
C HIS A 375 -7.75 2.51 -5.55
N ASN A 376 -7.65 3.61 -4.80
CA ASN A 376 -7.58 4.97 -5.36
C ASN A 376 -6.15 5.43 -5.69
N GLU A 377 -5.18 4.51 -5.73
CA GLU A 377 -3.77 4.81 -5.99
C GLU A 377 -3.55 5.54 -7.33
N SER A 378 -4.18 5.07 -8.41
CA SER A 378 -4.05 5.72 -9.73
C SER A 378 -4.65 7.12 -9.74
N SER A 379 -5.82 7.29 -9.11
CA SER A 379 -6.49 8.59 -8.97
C SER A 379 -5.67 9.56 -8.11
N TYR A 380 -5.00 9.06 -7.06
CA TYR A 380 -4.03 9.84 -6.29
C TYR A 380 -2.87 10.34 -7.17
N LEU A 381 -2.31 9.50 -8.04
CA LEU A 381 -1.20 9.91 -8.91
C LEU A 381 -1.59 11.07 -9.84
N PHE A 382 -2.76 11.01 -10.48
CA PHE A 382 -3.22 12.10 -11.35
C PHE A 382 -3.53 13.38 -10.58
N ARG A 383 -4.18 13.28 -9.42
CA ARG A 383 -4.36 14.40 -8.49
C ARG A 383 -3.04 15.05 -8.13
N ALA A 384 -2.10 14.25 -7.64
CA ALA A 384 -0.80 14.74 -7.21
C ALA A 384 -0.04 15.41 -8.35
N LEU A 385 -0.05 14.84 -9.55
CA LEU A 385 0.60 15.45 -10.73
C LEU A 385 -0.02 16.80 -11.09
N LYS A 386 -1.36 16.91 -11.12
CA LYS A 386 -2.08 18.16 -11.46
C LYS A 386 -1.95 19.21 -10.36
N GLU A 387 -2.37 18.86 -9.15
CA GLU A 387 -2.49 19.79 -8.01
C GLU A 387 -1.14 20.31 -7.52
N GLN A 388 -0.09 19.47 -7.56
CA GLN A 388 1.27 19.88 -7.21
C GLN A 388 2.03 20.44 -8.42
N ASN A 389 1.37 20.58 -9.58
CA ASN A 389 1.94 21.15 -10.79
C ASN A 389 3.23 20.44 -11.25
N ILE A 390 3.29 19.12 -11.09
CA ILE A 390 4.50 18.32 -11.35
C ILE A 390 4.62 18.05 -12.85
N SER A 391 5.75 18.45 -13.41
CA SER A 391 6.17 18.06 -14.76
C SER A 391 7.10 16.86 -14.68
N PHE A 392 7.03 15.99 -15.68
CA PHE A 392 7.84 14.78 -15.78
C PHE A 392 8.49 14.67 -17.16
N LYS A 393 9.61 13.96 -17.24
CA LYS A 393 10.29 13.65 -18.49
C LYS A 393 9.76 12.35 -19.08
N LEU A 394 9.49 12.40 -20.38
CA LEU A 394 9.27 11.24 -21.24
C LEU A 394 10.56 10.92 -22.01
N GLU A 395 10.54 9.87 -22.81
CA GLU A 395 11.65 9.56 -23.71
C GLU A 395 11.84 10.69 -24.76
N LYS A 396 13.06 10.89 -25.28
CA LYS A 396 13.42 11.90 -26.30
C LYS A 396 13.29 13.39 -25.90
N GLU A 397 13.62 13.74 -24.66
CA GLU A 397 13.64 15.14 -24.17
C GLU A 397 12.26 15.84 -24.12
N MET A 398 11.16 15.11 -24.34
CA MET A 398 9.82 15.64 -24.13
C MET A 398 9.51 15.73 -22.63
N THR A 399 8.76 16.76 -22.25
CA THR A 399 8.20 16.88 -20.90
C THR A 399 6.69 16.79 -20.96
N GLY A 400 6.09 16.15 -19.98
CA GLY A 400 4.65 16.00 -19.83
C GLY A 400 4.18 16.58 -18.50
N LYS A 401 2.92 17.00 -18.48
CA LYS A 401 2.24 17.50 -17.29
C LYS A 401 0.75 17.15 -17.37
N VAL A 402 0.14 16.77 -16.26
CA VAL A 402 -1.32 16.60 -16.19
C VAL A 402 -1.97 17.98 -16.02
N THR A 403 -2.86 18.34 -16.93
CA THR A 403 -3.61 19.62 -16.88
C THR A 403 -5.03 19.42 -16.42
N ASP A 404 -5.63 18.27 -16.71
CA ASP A 404 -6.97 17.94 -16.23
C ASP A 404 -7.17 16.44 -16.04
N TYR A 405 -8.18 16.08 -15.26
CA TYR A 405 -8.66 14.71 -15.11
C TYR A 405 -10.12 14.73 -14.63
N THR A 406 -10.87 13.70 -15.01
CA THR A 406 -12.25 13.48 -14.53
C THR A 406 -12.33 12.15 -13.80
N LEU A 407 -12.92 12.15 -12.60
CA LEU A 407 -13.13 10.96 -11.78
C LEU A 407 -14.63 10.79 -11.49
N THR A 408 -15.09 9.54 -11.40
CA THR A 408 -16.33 9.17 -10.73
C THR A 408 -16.01 8.43 -9.44
N LYS A 409 -16.92 8.46 -8.47
CA LYS A 409 -16.76 7.80 -7.17
C LYS A 409 -18.00 6.95 -6.90
N ASP A 410 -17.80 5.70 -6.50
CA ASP A 410 -18.89 4.82 -6.07
C ASP A 410 -19.23 4.99 -4.57
N ASP A 411 -20.24 4.25 -4.11
CA ASP A 411 -20.71 4.31 -2.71
C ASP A 411 -19.68 3.77 -1.70
N ASN A 412 -18.75 2.91 -2.14
CA ASN A 412 -17.62 2.43 -1.33
C ASN A 412 -16.46 3.42 -1.27
N GLY A 413 -16.57 4.51 -2.03
CA GLY A 413 -15.59 5.54 -2.17
C GLY A 413 -14.44 5.22 -3.12
N PHE A 414 -14.58 4.18 -3.94
CA PHE A 414 -13.65 3.84 -4.99
C PHE A 414 -13.79 4.80 -6.17
N GLU A 415 -12.66 5.34 -6.59
CA GLU A 415 -12.57 6.31 -7.67
C GLU A 415 -12.24 5.59 -8.98
N GLN A 416 -12.96 5.92 -10.04
CA GLN A 416 -12.70 5.49 -11.41
C GLN A 416 -12.32 6.69 -12.27
N ILE A 417 -11.29 6.52 -13.09
CA ILE A 417 -10.82 7.57 -13.98
C ILE A 417 -11.66 7.55 -15.26
N GLN A 418 -12.34 8.65 -15.55
CA GLN A 418 -13.11 8.80 -16.79
C GLN A 418 -12.24 9.35 -17.92
N SER A 419 -11.40 10.33 -17.60
CA SER A 419 -10.47 10.91 -18.54
C SER A 419 -9.27 11.57 -17.85
N VAL A 420 -8.18 11.71 -18.60
CA VAL A 420 -7.00 12.48 -18.19
C VAL A 420 -6.48 13.29 -19.37
N THR A 421 -6.14 14.54 -19.13
CA THR A 421 -5.55 15.45 -20.12
C THR A 421 -4.11 15.75 -19.75
N PHE A 422 -3.22 15.50 -20.70
CA PHE A 422 -1.80 15.80 -20.63
C PHE A 422 -1.46 16.99 -21.53
N GLN A 423 -0.61 17.87 -21.04
CA GLN A 423 0.14 18.82 -21.85
C GLN A 423 1.55 18.27 -22.06
N LEU A 424 1.94 18.09 -23.31
CA LEU A 424 3.28 17.73 -23.74
C LEU A 424 4.02 18.98 -24.22
N THR A 425 5.29 19.09 -23.87
CA THR A 425 6.21 20.12 -24.36
C THR A 425 7.42 19.46 -24.99
N ASP A 426 7.71 19.79 -26.24
CA ASP A 426 8.88 19.29 -26.97
C ASP A 426 10.16 20.11 -26.67
N LYS A 427 11.28 19.70 -27.27
CA LYS A 427 12.59 20.38 -27.16
C LYS A 427 12.60 21.80 -27.74
N GLU A 428 11.65 22.14 -28.62
CA GLU A 428 11.47 23.47 -29.21
C GLU A 428 10.52 24.35 -28.36
N ASN A 429 10.13 23.90 -27.16
CA ASN A 429 9.12 24.51 -26.28
C ASN A 429 7.70 24.58 -26.88
N LYS A 430 7.38 23.74 -27.86
CA LYS A 430 6.04 23.67 -28.42
C LYS A 430 5.16 22.79 -27.56
N GLN A 431 3.95 23.28 -27.29
CA GLN A 431 2.99 22.63 -26.41
C GLN A 431 1.89 21.94 -27.21
N THR A 432 1.44 20.79 -26.73
CA THR A 432 0.31 20.05 -27.29
C THR A 432 -0.48 19.41 -26.17
N SER A 433 -1.80 19.51 -26.23
CA SER A 433 -2.70 18.90 -25.26
C SER A 433 -3.28 17.62 -25.85
N ILE A 434 -3.37 16.56 -25.04
CA ILE A 434 -3.94 15.27 -25.42
C ILE A 434 -4.82 14.77 -24.29
N THR A 435 -6.05 14.36 -24.60
CA THR A 435 -6.98 13.80 -23.63
C THR A 435 -7.21 12.33 -23.92
N PHE A 436 -7.07 11.47 -22.90
CA PHE A 436 -7.39 10.06 -22.97
C PHE A 436 -8.70 9.77 -22.24
N PRO A 437 -9.77 9.36 -22.94
CA PRO A 437 -10.96 8.82 -22.32
C PRO A 437 -10.78 7.34 -21.94
N GLY A 438 -11.55 6.86 -20.96
CA GLY A 438 -11.66 5.43 -20.65
C GLY A 438 -10.39 4.79 -20.07
N ILE A 439 -9.60 5.56 -19.33
CA ILE A 439 -8.39 5.05 -18.67
C ILE A 439 -8.75 4.25 -17.41
N THR A 440 -8.23 3.03 -17.28
CA THR A 440 -8.46 2.21 -16.08
C THR A 440 -7.43 2.42 -14.98
N ASN A 441 -6.18 2.79 -15.34
CA ASN A 441 -5.10 3.00 -14.38
C ASN A 441 -3.99 3.91 -14.92
N PHE A 442 -3.10 4.33 -14.02
CA PHE A 442 -1.98 5.22 -14.33
C PHE A 442 -1.05 4.68 -15.43
N ASP A 443 -0.67 3.41 -15.35
CA ASP A 443 0.30 2.82 -16.28
C ASP A 443 -0.26 2.72 -17.71
N GLN A 444 -1.56 2.43 -17.85
CA GLN A 444 -2.25 2.46 -19.15
C GLN A 444 -2.13 3.84 -19.79
N ALA A 445 -2.46 4.90 -19.06
CA ALA A 445 -2.39 6.27 -19.59
C ALA A 445 -0.96 6.66 -19.97
N ILE A 446 0.03 6.33 -19.13
CA ILE A 446 1.44 6.63 -19.43
C ILE A 446 1.93 5.83 -20.64
N ASN A 447 1.53 4.57 -20.81
CA ASN A 447 1.90 3.77 -21.97
C ASN A 447 1.26 4.28 -23.27
N GLN A 448 0.00 4.73 -23.21
CA GLN A 448 -0.62 5.44 -24.34
C GLN A 448 0.18 6.71 -24.66
N LEU A 449 0.42 7.58 -23.67
CA LEU A 449 1.18 8.83 -23.81
C LEU A 449 2.59 8.60 -24.39
N LYS A 450 3.31 7.56 -23.94
CA LYS A 450 4.62 7.18 -24.49
C LYS A 450 4.54 6.78 -25.96
N GLY A 451 3.46 6.13 -26.39
CA GLY A 451 3.19 5.87 -27.81
C GLY A 451 3.19 7.15 -28.64
N TYR A 452 2.46 8.17 -28.18
CA TYR A 452 2.45 9.48 -28.85
C TYR A 452 3.83 10.15 -28.86
N ALA A 453 4.62 10.00 -27.79
CA ALA A 453 5.95 10.59 -27.70
C ALA A 453 7.02 9.86 -28.56
N THR A 454 6.86 8.54 -28.79
CA THR A 454 7.81 7.73 -29.56
C THR A 454 7.60 7.86 -31.06
N ASP A 455 6.35 7.88 -31.51
CA ASP A 455 5.93 8.09 -32.91
C ASP A 455 5.76 9.58 -33.27
N GLY A 456 5.92 10.45 -32.26
CA GLY A 456 5.72 11.89 -32.32
C GLY A 456 6.55 12.60 -33.38
N GLU A 457 7.76 12.14 -33.72
CA GLU A 457 8.54 12.84 -34.76
C GLU A 457 7.95 12.63 -36.16
N THR A 458 7.32 11.48 -36.44
CA THR A 458 6.57 11.24 -37.69
C THR A 458 5.20 11.91 -37.63
N PHE A 459 4.54 11.87 -36.48
CA PHE A 459 3.22 12.43 -36.28
C PHE A 459 3.21 13.97 -36.22
N PHE A 460 4.06 14.59 -35.40
CA PHE A 460 4.28 16.05 -35.36
C PHE A 460 4.90 16.56 -36.65
N ARG A 461 5.75 15.81 -37.35
CA ARG A 461 6.22 16.23 -38.68
C ARG A 461 5.09 16.17 -39.70
N THR A 462 4.25 15.13 -39.69
CA THR A 462 3.07 15.05 -40.58
C THR A 462 2.05 16.15 -40.27
N LEU A 463 1.79 16.49 -39.00
CA LEU A 463 0.90 17.58 -38.60
C LEU A 463 1.47 18.98 -38.82
N LYS A 464 2.78 19.17 -38.62
CA LYS A 464 3.49 20.45 -38.84
C LYS A 464 3.75 20.70 -40.33
N GLU A 465 3.96 19.65 -41.13
CA GLU A 465 3.95 19.72 -42.60
C GLU A 465 2.51 19.96 -43.13
N GLN A 466 1.48 19.42 -42.48
CA GLN A 466 0.06 19.69 -42.79
C GLN A 466 -0.51 20.98 -42.18
N GLN A 467 0.28 21.75 -41.43
CA GLN A 467 -0.01 23.17 -41.14
C GLN A 467 0.22 24.08 -42.37
N THR A 468 0.66 23.54 -43.51
CA THR A 468 0.36 24.21 -44.78
C THR A 468 -1.14 24.10 -45.05
N LEU A 469 -1.84 25.19 -44.72
CA LEU A 469 -2.94 25.75 -45.52
C LEU A 469 -3.31 24.86 -46.71
N VAL A 470 -4.27 23.93 -46.54
CA VAL A 470 -4.93 23.36 -47.71
C VAL A 470 -5.76 24.52 -48.26
N ALA A 471 -5.17 25.25 -49.21
CA ALA A 471 -5.82 26.34 -49.88
C ALA A 471 -6.91 25.75 -50.78
N PHE A 472 -8.15 25.82 -50.31
CA PHE A 472 -9.30 25.54 -51.16
C PHE A 472 -9.56 26.76 -52.03
N LYS A 473 -10.40 26.59 -53.06
CA LYS A 473 -10.67 27.66 -54.04
C LYS A 473 -11.24 28.93 -53.39
N THR A 474 -11.74 28.88 -52.16
CA THR A 474 -12.38 30.01 -51.44
C THR A 474 -12.05 30.12 -49.94
N VAL A 475 -11.57 29.07 -49.27
CA VAL A 475 -11.31 29.05 -47.81
C VAL A 475 -10.01 28.30 -47.47
N THR A 476 -9.62 28.37 -46.20
CA THR A 476 -8.47 27.70 -45.61
C THR A 476 -8.92 26.95 -44.37
N ALA A 477 -8.48 25.70 -44.19
CA ALA A 477 -8.82 24.90 -43.01
C ALA A 477 -7.55 24.60 -42.21
N LYS A 478 -7.64 24.77 -40.89
CA LYS A 478 -6.56 24.50 -39.93
C LYS A 478 -7.04 23.46 -38.94
N VAL A 479 -6.30 22.36 -38.79
CA VAL A 479 -6.56 21.40 -37.71
C VAL A 479 -6.22 22.06 -36.37
N ILE A 480 -7.15 21.99 -35.41
CA ILE A 480 -6.96 22.54 -34.07
C ILE A 480 -7.05 21.49 -32.95
N ASP A 481 -7.68 20.33 -33.19
CA ASP A 481 -7.74 19.22 -32.23
C ASP A 481 -8.00 17.87 -32.94
N TYR A 482 -7.75 16.73 -32.27
CA TYR A 482 -8.09 15.38 -32.74
C TYR A 482 -8.10 14.33 -31.61
N VAL A 483 -8.80 13.21 -31.82
CA VAL A 483 -8.90 12.07 -30.91
C VAL A 483 -8.54 10.78 -31.66
N LEU A 484 -7.69 9.91 -31.09
CA LEU A 484 -7.37 8.59 -31.67
C LEU A 484 -8.18 7.47 -30.99
N ILE A 485 -8.29 6.33 -31.66
CA ILE A 485 -8.92 5.13 -31.09
C ILE A 485 -7.98 4.51 -30.05
N ALA A 486 -8.51 4.20 -28.86
CA ALA A 486 -7.74 3.74 -27.71
C ALA A 486 -6.94 2.44 -27.96
N ASP A 487 -7.43 1.57 -28.84
CA ASP A 487 -6.89 0.22 -29.09
C ASP A 487 -6.05 0.13 -30.36
N ASP A 488 -6.00 1.18 -31.18
CA ASP A 488 -5.29 1.19 -32.46
C ASP A 488 -4.78 2.59 -32.79
N LYS A 489 -3.48 2.80 -32.54
CA LYS A 489 -2.81 4.11 -32.67
C LYS A 489 -2.72 4.61 -34.10
N ASP A 490 -2.98 3.76 -35.08
CA ASP A 490 -2.97 4.15 -36.50
C ASP A 490 -4.33 4.69 -36.97
N LYS A 491 -5.34 4.73 -36.09
CA LYS A 491 -6.73 5.08 -36.42
C LYS A 491 -7.23 6.29 -35.66
N ILE A 492 -7.84 7.21 -36.40
CA ILE A 492 -8.39 8.46 -35.87
C ILE A 492 -9.87 8.27 -35.54
N GLN A 493 -10.27 8.66 -34.33
CA GLN A 493 -11.67 8.69 -33.89
C GLN A 493 -12.34 10.00 -34.32
N SER A 494 -11.69 11.15 -34.11
CA SER A 494 -12.23 12.44 -34.54
C SER A 494 -11.15 13.49 -34.84
N VAL A 495 -11.49 14.50 -35.65
CA VAL A 495 -10.63 15.67 -35.93
C VAL A 495 -11.47 16.94 -35.88
N THR A 496 -10.91 18.02 -35.30
CA THR A 496 -11.52 19.33 -35.19
C THR A 496 -10.77 20.36 -36.04
N PHE A 497 -11.52 21.13 -36.84
CA PHE A 497 -11.00 22.13 -37.76
C PHE A 497 -11.47 23.54 -37.44
N GLU A 498 -10.62 24.52 -37.71
CA GLU A 498 -10.96 25.94 -37.82
C GLU A 498 -10.92 26.35 -39.30
N ILE A 499 -12.02 26.91 -39.79
CA ILE A 499 -12.10 27.40 -41.19
C ILE A 499 -11.96 28.93 -41.22
N ASN A 500 -11.04 29.40 -42.06
CA ASN A 500 -10.77 30.82 -42.30
C ASN A 500 -10.99 31.17 -43.77
N ASP A 501 -11.39 32.40 -44.06
CA ASP A 501 -11.47 32.90 -45.45
C ASP A 501 -10.06 33.04 -46.06
N LYS A 502 -9.99 33.34 -47.36
CA LYS A 502 -8.72 33.62 -48.05
C LYS A 502 -7.91 34.79 -47.49
N LYS A 503 -8.53 35.66 -46.70
CA LYS A 503 -7.89 36.80 -46.04
C LYS A 503 -7.42 36.45 -44.62
N GLY A 504 -7.66 35.22 -44.17
CA GLY A 504 -7.32 34.75 -42.83
C GLY A 504 -8.33 35.14 -41.74
N ASN A 505 -9.50 35.67 -42.10
CA ASN A 505 -10.55 35.95 -41.14
C ASN A 505 -11.28 34.65 -40.78
N LYS A 506 -11.53 34.47 -39.49
CA LYS A 506 -12.23 33.31 -38.97
C LYS A 506 -13.68 33.30 -39.46
N ILE A 507 -14.08 32.23 -40.15
CA ILE A 507 -15.47 32.04 -40.63
C ILE A 507 -16.37 31.47 -39.50
N ASN A 508 -15.82 31.31 -38.28
CA ASN A 508 -16.52 30.86 -37.07
C ASN A 508 -17.13 29.45 -37.13
N THR A 509 -16.70 28.60 -38.05
CA THR A 509 -17.12 27.19 -38.07
C THR A 509 -16.04 26.31 -37.46
N VAL A 510 -16.37 25.66 -36.34
CA VAL A 510 -15.63 24.52 -35.80
C VAL A 510 -16.29 23.25 -36.31
N ILE A 511 -15.61 22.48 -37.16
CA ILE A 511 -16.14 21.22 -37.68
C ILE A 511 -15.49 20.07 -36.92
N ASN A 512 -16.31 19.23 -36.29
CA ASN A 512 -15.87 17.96 -35.71
C ASN A 512 -16.25 16.82 -36.66
N VAL A 513 -15.27 16.08 -37.15
CA VAL A 513 -15.49 14.94 -38.04
C VAL A 513 -15.17 13.67 -37.28
N THR A 514 -16.14 12.78 -37.12
CA THR A 514 -15.97 11.46 -36.50
C THR A 514 -15.78 10.39 -37.58
N TYR A 515 -14.79 9.51 -37.42
CA TYR A 515 -14.53 8.40 -38.34
C TYR A 515 -14.88 7.08 -37.64
N PRO A 516 -16.13 6.59 -37.75
CA PRO A 516 -16.57 5.37 -37.06
C PRO A 516 -15.86 4.11 -37.58
N ASN A 517 -15.34 4.15 -38.80
CA ASN A 517 -14.60 3.06 -39.42
C ASN A 517 -13.11 3.39 -39.48
N GLN A 518 -12.34 2.62 -38.73
CA GLN A 518 -10.91 2.30 -38.77
C GLN A 518 -9.99 2.90 -39.87
N ASN A 519 -10.05 4.21 -40.11
CA ASN A 519 -9.31 4.87 -41.19
C ASN A 519 -7.90 5.26 -40.74
N THR A 520 -6.91 4.90 -41.56
CA THR A 520 -5.55 5.42 -41.49
C THR A 520 -5.51 6.92 -41.79
N PHE A 521 -4.45 7.61 -41.36
CA PHE A 521 -4.30 9.06 -41.56
C PHE A 521 -4.43 9.51 -43.02
N GLU A 522 -3.92 8.72 -43.97
CA GLU A 522 -4.05 9.02 -45.42
C GLU A 522 -5.50 8.87 -45.92
N GLN A 523 -6.24 7.89 -45.41
CA GLN A 523 -7.67 7.75 -45.74
C GLN A 523 -8.49 8.90 -45.16
N VAL A 524 -8.18 9.32 -43.93
CA VAL A 524 -8.79 10.50 -43.31
C VAL A 524 -8.51 11.75 -44.15
N LYS A 525 -7.27 11.95 -44.61
CA LYS A 525 -6.88 13.09 -45.45
C LYS A 525 -7.63 13.15 -46.78
N VAL A 526 -7.76 12.02 -47.48
CA VAL A 526 -8.49 11.94 -48.76
C VAL A 526 -9.98 12.22 -48.55
N ASN A 527 -10.59 11.58 -47.54
CA ASN A 527 -11.99 11.78 -47.20
C ASN A 527 -12.27 13.21 -46.73
N LEU A 528 -11.33 13.82 -46.01
CA LEU A 528 -11.41 15.21 -45.56
C LEU A 528 -11.42 16.16 -46.75
N LEU A 529 -10.51 15.99 -47.71
CA LEU A 529 -10.46 16.82 -48.92
C LEU A 529 -11.77 16.74 -49.71
N ALA A 530 -12.33 15.54 -49.83
CA ALA A 530 -13.61 15.32 -50.51
C ALA A 530 -14.78 15.99 -49.76
N ASN A 531 -14.84 15.82 -48.44
CA ASN A 531 -15.96 16.31 -47.63
C ASN A 531 -15.93 17.83 -47.47
N VAL A 532 -14.77 18.44 -47.26
CA VAL A 532 -14.65 19.91 -47.16
C VAL A 532 -15.01 20.57 -48.50
N ASN A 533 -14.56 20.02 -49.64
CA ASN A 533 -14.98 20.51 -50.95
C ASN A 533 -16.51 20.42 -51.13
N LYS A 534 -17.12 19.29 -50.72
CA LYS A 534 -18.56 19.08 -50.82
C LYS A 534 -19.36 20.03 -49.92
N ILE A 535 -18.85 20.33 -48.72
CA ILE A 535 -19.43 21.32 -47.81
C ILE A 535 -19.37 22.72 -48.43
N ILE A 536 -18.23 23.10 -49.02
CA ILE A 536 -18.04 24.41 -49.67
C ILE A 536 -18.91 24.55 -50.93
N GLU A 537 -19.06 23.49 -51.71
CA GLU A 537 -19.91 23.47 -52.90
C GLU A 537 -21.40 23.57 -52.53
N ASN A 538 -21.81 22.87 -51.46
CA ASN A 538 -23.20 22.87 -51.00
C ASN A 538 -23.59 24.14 -50.23
N SER A 539 -22.63 24.83 -49.59
CA SER A 539 -22.89 26.07 -48.85
C SER A 539 -22.97 27.33 -49.73
N GLY A 540 -22.77 27.20 -51.05
CA GLY A 540 -23.07 28.24 -52.02
C GLY A 540 -22.58 29.64 -51.68
N ASN A 541 -21.33 29.81 -51.26
CA ASN A 541 -20.72 31.11 -50.89
C ASN A 541 -21.46 31.98 -49.86
N ASP A 542 -22.58 31.54 -49.28
CA ASP A 542 -23.34 32.29 -48.28
C ASP A 542 -22.87 31.89 -46.88
N SER A 543 -22.21 32.82 -46.21
CA SER A 543 -21.56 32.64 -44.90
C SER A 543 -22.52 32.38 -43.72
N ASN A 544 -23.82 32.24 -43.96
CA ASN A 544 -24.86 32.23 -42.92
C ASN A 544 -25.65 30.90 -42.82
N ILE A 545 -25.30 29.83 -43.55
CA ILE A 545 -26.09 28.58 -43.59
C ILE A 545 -25.45 27.43 -42.77
N ILE A 546 -24.53 27.69 -41.86
CA ILE A 546 -23.82 26.62 -41.12
C ILE A 546 -23.91 26.82 -39.61
N GLU A 547 -25.12 26.81 -39.05
CA GLU A 547 -25.31 26.68 -37.60
C GLU A 547 -26.06 25.42 -37.17
N THR A 548 -26.84 24.76 -38.02
CA THR A 548 -27.62 23.59 -37.60
C THR A 548 -27.92 22.64 -38.76
N SER A 549 -27.08 21.63 -38.98
CA SER A 549 -27.54 20.47 -39.76
C SER A 549 -26.76 19.21 -39.37
N ASP A 550 -27.52 18.21 -38.93
CA ASP A 550 -27.08 16.81 -38.77
C ASP A 550 -26.80 16.21 -40.16
N TRP A 551 -25.58 16.38 -40.67
CA TRP A 551 -25.15 15.75 -41.93
C TRP A 551 -24.65 14.30 -41.75
N PHE A 552 -24.97 13.67 -40.62
CA PHE A 552 -24.61 12.28 -40.33
C PHE A 552 -25.29 11.25 -41.25
N SER A 553 -26.29 11.64 -42.06
CA SER A 553 -27.09 10.71 -42.86
C SER A 553 -26.69 10.59 -44.35
N GLN A 554 -25.63 11.27 -44.79
CA GLN A 554 -25.14 11.19 -46.18
C GLN A 554 -23.64 10.84 -46.33
N LEU A 555 -23.02 10.38 -45.24
CA LEU A 555 -21.71 9.72 -45.19
C LEU A 555 -21.90 8.29 -44.70
#